data_AF-A0A7S1DMM2-F1
#
_entry.id   AF-A0A7S1DMM2-F1
#
_cell.length_a   1.000
_cell.length_b   1.000
_cell.length_c   1.000
_cell.angle_alpha   90.00
_cell.angle_beta   90.00
_cell.angle_gamma   90.00
#
_symmetry.space_group_name_H-M   'P 1'
#
loop_
_entity.id
_entity.type
_entity.pdbx_description
1 polymer ?
#
loop_
_entity_poly.entity_id
_entity_poly.type
_entity_poly.pdbx_seq_one_letter_code
_entity_poly.pdbx_strand_id
1 'polypeptide(L)'
;RNGLGQTRRAEPAPTTPALSALGLSLLRLTTPLPAVPLARAPRDAFAGSPAAAVMLLDSDSADPAWPALRSGFVGRVGREAQALGFDLPHGTPGGPVLDNAGRLIGIARMPTGQPPQLLPLSR
;
A
#
# COMPACT_ATOMS: atom_id res chain seq x y z
N ARG A 1 13.55 -1.72 2.69
CA ARG A 1 14.02 -0.36 3.06
C ARG A 1 12.93 0.33 3.88
N ASN A 2 13.26 1.24 4.81
CA ASN A 2 12.25 1.96 5.63
C ASN A 2 12.14 3.48 5.34
N GLY A 3 12.74 3.98 4.27
CA GLY A 3 12.71 5.40 3.90
C GLY A 3 13.78 6.27 4.59
N LEU A 4 14.42 5.79 5.66
CA LEU A 4 15.50 6.49 6.38
C LEU A 4 16.90 6.11 5.86
N GLY A 5 17.00 5.64 4.62
CA GLY A 5 18.24 5.05 4.08
C GLY A 5 18.62 3.70 4.71
N GLN A 6 17.77 3.11 5.56
CA GLN A 6 18.05 1.81 6.17
C GLN A 6 17.43 0.67 5.36
N THR A 7 18.25 -0.33 5.04
CA THR A 7 17.86 -1.53 4.32
C THR A 7 18.14 -2.77 5.16
N ARG A 8 17.36 -3.84 4.91
CA ARG A 8 17.58 -5.18 5.46
C ARG A 8 17.23 -6.20 4.40
N ARG A 9 17.88 -7.36 4.48
CA ARG A 9 17.52 -8.52 3.66
C ARG A 9 16.12 -8.98 4.06
N ALA A 10 15.33 -9.31 3.04
CA ALA A 10 14.02 -9.91 3.20
C ALA A 10 14.02 -11.26 2.49
N GLU A 11 13.28 -12.21 3.04
CA GLU A 11 13.06 -13.53 2.46
C GLU A 11 11.56 -13.75 2.28
N PRO A 12 11.13 -14.46 1.22
CA PRO A 12 9.75 -14.89 1.11
C PRO A 12 9.35 -15.71 2.33
N ALA A 13 8.26 -15.32 2.98
CA ALA A 13 7.60 -16.16 3.98
C ALA A 13 6.56 -17.05 3.28
N PRO A 14 6.15 -18.18 3.88
CA PRO A 14 5.06 -18.99 3.36
C PRO A 14 3.79 -18.13 3.18
N THR A 15 3.39 -17.94 1.93
CA THR A 15 2.16 -17.22 1.57
C THR A 15 0.99 -18.19 1.61
N THR A 16 -0.09 -17.83 2.30
CA THR A 16 -1.32 -18.63 2.31
C THR A 16 -2.03 -18.54 0.97
N PRO A 17 -2.83 -19.55 0.56
CA PRO A 17 -3.64 -19.47 -0.66
C PRO A 17 -4.54 -18.23 -0.71
N ALA A 18 -5.04 -17.78 0.46
CA ALA A 18 -5.83 -16.56 0.59
C ALA A 18 -5.03 -15.31 0.22
N LEU A 19 -3.81 -15.14 0.72
CA LEU A 19 -2.96 -14.00 0.35
C LEU A 19 -2.59 -14.01 -1.14
N SER A 20 -2.27 -15.19 -1.68
CA SER A 20 -1.97 -15.36 -3.10
C SER A 20 -3.17 -14.99 -4.00
N ALA A 21 -4.39 -15.38 -3.61
CA ALA A 21 -5.61 -15.01 -4.33
C ALA A 21 -5.87 -13.50 -4.35
N LEU A 22 -5.35 -12.76 -3.35
CA LEU A 22 -5.39 -11.30 -3.29
C LEU A 22 -4.25 -10.62 -4.06
N GLY A 23 -3.32 -11.40 -4.65
CA GLY A 23 -2.13 -10.89 -5.33
C GLY A 23 -1.06 -10.37 -4.36
N LEU A 24 -1.04 -10.86 -3.12
CA LEU A 24 -0.09 -10.47 -2.09
C LEU A 24 0.95 -11.56 -1.84
N SER A 25 2.18 -11.14 -1.55
CA SER A 25 3.26 -11.99 -1.05
C SER A 25 3.74 -11.47 0.30
N LEU A 26 3.99 -12.38 1.24
CA LEU A 26 4.53 -12.01 2.54
C LEU A 26 6.06 -12.08 2.51
N LEU A 27 6.71 -11.00 2.94
CA LEU A 27 8.16 -10.95 3.11
C LEU A 27 8.50 -10.85 4.60
N ARG A 28 9.46 -11.66 5.04
CA ARG A 28 10.02 -11.61 6.39
C ARG A 28 11.39 -10.95 6.32
N LEU A 29 11.60 -9.92 7.14
CA LEU A 29 12.93 -9.33 7.31
C LEU A 29 13.80 -10.26 8.16
N THR A 30 15.05 -10.49 7.75
CA THR A 30 15.99 -11.34 8.51
C THR A 30 16.32 -10.75 9.87
N THR A 31 16.31 -9.42 9.97
CA THR A 31 16.35 -8.67 11.22
C THR A 31 15.32 -7.55 11.17
N PRO A 32 14.60 -7.25 12.26
CA PRO A 32 13.66 -6.14 12.29
C PRO A 32 14.31 -4.81 11.89
N LEU A 33 13.55 -3.97 11.19
CA LEU A 33 13.85 -2.55 11.04
C LEU A 33 13.06 -1.77 12.11
N PRO A 34 13.58 -0.63 12.59
CA PRO A 34 12.77 0.32 13.33
C PRO A 34 11.54 0.68 12.51
N ALA A 35 10.36 0.48 13.08
CA ALA A 35 9.08 0.75 12.45
C ALA A 35 8.10 1.29 13.49
N VAL A 36 7.29 2.25 13.08
CA VAL A 36 6.15 2.72 13.86
C VAL A 36 4.94 1.88 13.45
N PRO A 37 4.21 1.26 14.39
CA PRO A 37 3.00 0.52 14.06
C PRO A 37 1.98 1.44 13.39
N LEU A 38 1.44 1.03 12.25
CA LEU A 38 0.31 1.73 11.63
C LEU A 38 -0.98 1.29 12.30
N ALA A 39 -1.73 2.25 12.83
CA ALA A 39 -3.06 1.98 13.37
C ALA A 39 -4.01 1.60 12.24
N ARG A 40 -4.79 0.53 12.43
CA ARG A 40 -5.87 0.15 11.49
C ARG A 40 -7.05 1.10 11.63
N ALA A 41 -7.64 1.50 10.52
CA ALA A 41 -8.89 2.25 10.53
C ALA A 41 -10.03 1.38 11.09
N PRO A 42 -10.96 1.95 11.90
CA PRO A 42 -12.01 1.18 12.57
C PRO A 42 -13.08 0.64 11.61
N ARG A 43 -13.12 1.13 10.37
CA ARG A 43 -14.08 0.75 9.33
C ARG A 43 -13.39 0.82 7.98
N ASP A 44 -13.93 0.08 7.02
CA ASP A 44 -13.50 0.17 5.64
C ASP A 44 -13.84 1.54 5.05
N ALA A 45 -13.00 1.99 4.13
CA ALA A 45 -13.32 3.14 3.30
C ALA A 45 -14.51 2.83 2.39
N PHE A 46 -15.28 3.85 2.06
CA PHE A 46 -16.39 3.80 1.10
C PHE A 46 -16.16 4.81 -0.02
N ALA A 47 -16.95 4.72 -1.10
CA ALA A 47 -16.82 5.66 -2.22
C ALA A 47 -17.03 7.11 -1.76
N GLY A 48 -16.09 7.99 -2.07
CA GLY A 48 -16.02 9.37 -1.58
C GLY A 48 -15.24 9.54 -0.27
N SER A 49 -14.71 8.46 0.33
CA SER A 49 -13.82 8.58 1.48
C SER A 49 -12.49 9.22 1.08
N PRO A 50 -11.97 10.20 1.82
CA PRO A 50 -10.63 10.75 1.58
C PRO A 50 -9.57 9.68 1.89
N ALA A 51 -8.57 9.60 1.02
CA ALA A 51 -7.49 8.64 1.13
C ALA A 51 -6.16 9.22 0.66
N ALA A 52 -5.06 8.73 1.23
CA ALA A 52 -3.72 9.06 0.79
C ALA A 52 -2.87 7.78 0.63
N ALA A 53 -2.31 7.56 -0.55
CA ALA A 53 -1.31 6.50 -0.76
C ALA A 53 0.09 7.01 -0.44
N VAL A 54 0.84 6.21 0.31
CA VAL A 54 2.25 6.44 0.59
C VAL A 54 3.08 5.61 -0.37
N MET A 55 4.02 6.25 -1.06
CA MET A 55 4.89 5.59 -2.02
C MET A 55 6.34 5.99 -1.80
N LEU A 56 7.23 5.05 -2.08
CA LEU A 56 8.64 5.35 -2.25
C LEU A 56 8.89 5.45 -3.75
N LEU A 57 9.19 6.65 -4.23
CA LEU A 57 9.51 6.85 -5.64
C LEU A 57 10.72 5.99 -6.03
N ASP A 58 10.72 5.48 -7.25
CA ASP A 58 11.86 4.72 -7.76
C ASP A 58 13.11 5.60 -7.75
N SER A 59 14.16 5.03 -7.18
CA SER A 59 15.50 5.60 -7.09
C SER A 59 16.47 4.44 -7.26
N ASP A 60 17.47 4.62 -8.11
CA ASP A 60 18.51 3.63 -8.39
C ASP A 60 19.41 3.38 -7.16
N SER A 61 19.30 4.23 -6.13
CA SER A 61 20.03 4.12 -4.88
C SER A 61 19.11 3.87 -3.67
N ALA A 62 19.68 3.26 -2.63
CA ALA A 62 19.02 3.13 -1.33
C ALA A 62 19.14 4.40 -0.46
N ASP A 63 19.39 5.56 -1.09
CA ASP A 63 19.58 6.82 -0.39
C ASP A 63 18.31 7.20 0.40
N PRO A 64 18.46 7.97 1.50
CA PRO A 64 17.32 8.56 2.19
C PRO A 64 16.46 9.34 1.19
N ALA A 65 15.20 8.93 1.08
CA ALA A 65 14.24 9.56 0.18
C ALA A 65 12.93 9.78 0.94
N TRP A 66 12.39 10.99 0.81
CA TRP A 66 11.08 11.29 1.35
C TRP A 66 10.03 10.46 0.61
N PRO A 67 9.12 9.75 1.32
CA PRO A 67 8.01 9.11 0.67
C PRO A 67 7.10 10.18 0.03
N ALA A 68 6.62 9.90 -1.17
CA ALA A 68 5.59 10.69 -1.80
C ALA A 68 4.22 10.31 -1.22
N LEU A 69 3.39 11.32 -0.97
CA LEU A 69 1.97 11.15 -0.67
C LEU A 69 1.15 11.58 -1.89
N ARG A 70 0.20 10.75 -2.28
CA ARG A 70 -0.85 11.10 -3.25
C ARG A 70 -2.19 11.00 -2.56
N SER A 71 -2.87 12.14 -2.44
CA SER A 71 -4.18 12.24 -1.83
C SER A 71 -5.28 12.31 -2.87
N GLY A 72 -6.44 11.75 -2.55
CA GLY A 72 -7.66 11.90 -3.32
C GLY A 72 -8.80 11.19 -2.61
N PHE A 73 -9.69 10.57 -3.38
CA PHE A 73 -10.85 9.87 -2.85
C PHE A 73 -10.87 8.43 -3.32
N VAL A 74 -11.43 7.57 -2.48
CA VAL A 74 -11.79 6.20 -2.86
C VAL A 74 -12.99 6.28 -3.81
N GLY A 75 -12.85 5.75 -5.01
CA GLY A 75 -13.92 5.58 -5.99
C GLY A 75 -14.54 4.18 -5.92
N ARG A 76 -15.43 3.90 -6.87
CA ARG A 76 -16.05 2.58 -7.04
C ARG A 76 -15.94 2.14 -8.49
N VAL A 77 -15.48 0.92 -8.71
CA VAL A 77 -15.44 0.23 -10.01
C VAL A 77 -16.25 -1.06 -9.88
N GLY A 78 -17.39 -1.11 -10.58
CA GLY A 78 -18.33 -2.23 -10.48
C GLY A 78 -18.99 -2.35 -9.10
N ARG A 79 -19.14 -3.58 -8.61
CA ARG A 79 -19.77 -3.90 -7.31
C ARG A 79 -18.79 -4.02 -6.14
N GLU A 80 -17.52 -4.31 -6.40
CA GLU A 80 -16.57 -4.73 -5.35
C GLU A 80 -15.23 -3.98 -5.34
N ALA A 81 -14.76 -3.47 -6.48
CA ALA A 81 -13.44 -2.86 -6.54
C ALA A 81 -13.53 -1.37 -6.13
N GLN A 82 -12.70 -0.98 -5.18
CA GLN A 82 -12.55 0.40 -4.75
C GLN A 82 -11.41 1.03 -5.56
N ALA A 83 -11.73 1.78 -6.62
CA ALA A 83 -10.68 2.51 -7.34
C ALA A 83 -10.04 3.55 -6.43
N LEU A 84 -8.76 3.81 -6.59
CA LEU A 84 -8.15 5.02 -6.05
C LEU A 84 -8.29 6.11 -7.12
N GLY A 85 -9.00 7.19 -6.79
CA GLY A 85 -9.28 8.30 -7.71
C GLY A 85 -8.09 9.23 -7.96
N PHE A 86 -6.87 8.71 -7.87
CA PHE A 86 -5.63 9.45 -8.07
C PHE A 86 -4.59 8.56 -8.76
N ASP A 87 -3.78 9.18 -9.61
CA ASP A 87 -2.75 8.46 -10.34
C ASP A 87 -1.62 8.02 -9.40
N LEU A 88 -1.28 6.74 -9.48
CA LEU A 88 -0.06 6.21 -8.90
C LEU A 88 1.01 6.20 -10.01
N PRO A 89 2.17 6.85 -9.83
CA PRO A 89 3.26 6.75 -10.78
C PRO A 89 3.59 5.27 -11.07
N HIS A 90 3.89 4.98 -12.33
CA HIS A 90 4.35 3.67 -12.75
C HIS A 90 5.58 3.27 -11.93
N GLY A 91 5.60 2.04 -11.40
CA GLY A 91 6.80 1.45 -10.80
C GLY A 91 6.67 0.97 -9.36
N THR A 92 5.78 1.53 -8.53
CA THR A 92 5.74 1.16 -7.09
C THR A 92 4.36 0.69 -6.60
N PRO A 93 3.94 -0.54 -6.97
CA PRO A 93 2.75 -1.16 -6.37
C PRO A 93 2.97 -1.51 -4.89
N GLY A 94 1.89 -1.63 -4.12
CA GLY A 94 1.91 -2.25 -2.79
C GLY A 94 2.12 -1.32 -1.59
N GLY A 95 2.13 0.01 -1.80
CA GLY A 95 2.21 0.98 -0.71
C GLY A 95 0.96 1.02 0.18
N PRO A 96 1.06 1.46 1.45
CA PRO A 96 -0.09 1.60 2.32
C PRO A 96 -0.97 2.77 1.88
N VAL A 97 -2.28 2.60 2.05
CA VAL A 97 -3.28 3.66 1.85
C VAL A 97 -3.86 4.03 3.21
N LEU A 98 -3.86 5.32 3.51
CA LEU A 98 -4.26 5.89 4.80
C LEU A 98 -5.56 6.68 4.67
N ASP A 99 -6.35 6.73 5.74
CA ASP A 99 -7.44 7.69 5.88
C ASP A 99 -6.92 9.08 6.28
N ASN A 100 -7.84 10.05 6.41
CA ASN A 100 -7.51 11.42 6.81
C ASN A 100 -6.91 11.54 8.22
N ALA A 101 -7.01 10.50 9.06
CA ALA A 101 -6.41 10.45 10.39
C ALA A 101 -5.05 9.72 10.40
N GLY A 102 -4.52 9.35 9.22
CA GLY A 102 -3.27 8.61 9.08
C GLY A 102 -3.38 7.12 9.43
N ARG A 103 -4.60 6.56 9.50
CA ARG A 103 -4.83 5.14 9.82
C ARG A 103 -4.89 4.32 8.54
N LEU A 104 -4.35 3.11 8.58
CA LEU A 104 -4.32 2.18 7.46
C LEU A 104 -5.74 1.71 7.11
N ILE A 105 -6.15 1.96 5.86
CA ILE A 105 -7.41 1.46 5.28
C ILE A 105 -7.19 0.32 4.28
N GLY A 106 -5.97 0.16 3.76
CA GLY A 106 -5.63 -0.93 2.87
C GLY A 106 -4.29 -0.77 2.15
N ILE A 107 -4.11 -1.55 1.09
CA ILE A 107 -2.91 -1.58 0.26
C ILE A 107 -3.26 -1.16 -1.16
N ALA A 108 -2.42 -0.30 -1.76
CA ALA A 108 -2.57 0.10 -3.15
C ALA A 108 -2.14 -1.03 -4.09
N ARG A 109 -3.03 -1.42 -5.00
CA ARG A 109 -2.79 -2.40 -6.06
C ARG A 109 -2.82 -1.73 -7.43
N MET A 110 -2.00 -2.24 -8.33
CA MET A 110 -1.93 -1.84 -9.74
C MET A 110 -2.20 -3.05 -10.63
N PRO A 111 -3.46 -3.46 -10.85
CA PRO A 111 -3.77 -4.53 -11.77
C PRO A 111 -3.48 -4.09 -13.21
N THR A 112 -2.96 -5.00 -14.04
CA THR A 112 -2.67 -4.71 -15.45
C THR A 112 -3.93 -4.26 -16.20
N GLY A 113 -3.85 -3.13 -16.89
CA GLY A 113 -4.94 -2.60 -17.72
C GLY A 113 -6.15 -2.05 -16.94
N GLN A 114 -6.03 -1.88 -15.61
CA GLN A 114 -7.07 -1.30 -14.76
C GLN A 114 -6.53 -0.06 -14.01
N PRO A 115 -7.40 0.86 -13.59
CA PRO A 115 -6.99 1.93 -12.70
C PRO A 115 -6.46 1.36 -11.37
N PRO A 116 -5.65 2.14 -10.63
CA PRO A 116 -5.22 1.77 -9.28
C PRO A 116 -6.41 1.39 -8.39
N GLN A 117 -6.24 0.36 -7.57
CA GLN A 117 -7.28 -0.18 -6.70
C GLN A 117 -6.82 -0.24 -5.25
N LEU A 118 -7.76 -0.04 -4.33
CA LEU A 118 -7.60 -0.30 -2.91
C LEU A 118 -7.94 -1.76 -2.62
N LEU A 119 -6.98 -2.48 -2.03
CA LEU A 119 -7.23 -3.74 -1.34
C LEU A 119 -7.54 -3.43 0.14
N PRO A 120 -8.80 -3.54 0.58
CA PRO A 120 -9.17 -3.20 1.96
C PRO A 120 -8.64 -4.24 2.96
N LEU A 121 -8.45 -3.82 4.21
CA LEU A 121 -7.97 -4.70 5.30
C LEU A 121 -8.99 -5.72 5.81
N SER A 122 -10.24 -5.64 5.36
CA SER A 122 -11.34 -6.53 5.78
C SER A 122 -11.48 -7.81 4.94
N ARG A 123 -10.71 -7.94 3.85
CA ARG A 123 -10.72 -9.10 2.95
C ARG A 123 -10.03 -10.32 3.55
#